data_AF-A0A1I1MA08-F1
#
_entry.id   AF-A0A1I1MA08-F1
#
_cell.length_a   1.000
_cell.length_b   1.000
_cell.length_c   1.000
_cell.angle_alpha   90.00
_cell.angle_beta   90.00
_cell.angle_gamma   90.00
#
_symmetry.space_group_name_H-M   'P 1'
#
loop_
_entity.id
_entity.type
_entity.pdbx_description
1 polymer ?
#
loop_
_entity_poly.entity_id
_entity_poly.type
_entity_poly.pdbx_seq_one_letter_code
_entity_poly.pdbx_strand_id
1 'polypeptide(L)'
;MQLGPSCSIYFQFTGQRFFLIEHGRLAGQLRDVAYQATTTDFWNAVEAVGGERTYVLGGSFMCGKAQPGQTAAVSHGCPSALFRGISILNTEQEAARA
;
A
#
# COMPACT_ATOMS: atom_id res chain seq x y z
N MET A 1 -21.40 5.07 26.18
CA MET A 1 -21.58 4.79 24.74
C MET A 1 -20.36 3.96 24.28
N GLN A 2 -20.40 2.66 24.55
CA GLN A 2 -19.36 1.74 24.08
C GLN A 2 -19.65 1.43 22.61
N LEU A 3 -18.77 1.88 21.73
CA LEU A 3 -18.76 1.46 20.34
C LEU A 3 -18.54 -0.06 20.33
N GLY A 4 -19.45 -0.80 19.70
CA GLY A 4 -19.27 -2.23 19.40
C GLY A 4 -18.03 -2.47 18.52
N PRO A 5 -17.67 -3.73 18.20
CA PRO A 5 -16.42 -4.07 17.55
C PRO A 5 -16.28 -3.25 16.26
N SER A 6 -15.43 -2.23 16.30
CA SER A 6 -15.20 -1.35 15.17
C SER A 6 -14.61 -2.21 14.07
N CYS A 7 -15.29 -2.27 12.93
CA CYS A 7 -14.67 -2.79 11.71
C CYS A 7 -13.39 -1.99 11.51
N SER A 8 -12.25 -2.63 11.77
CA SER A 8 -10.96 -1.97 11.74
C SER A 8 -10.72 -1.53 10.30
N ILE A 9 -10.62 -0.22 10.06
CA ILE A 9 -10.24 0.35 8.75
C ILE A 9 -8.73 0.23 8.49
N TYR A 10 -8.10 -0.72 9.17
CA TYR A 10 -6.69 -1.04 9.08
C TYR A 10 -6.41 -1.87 7.84
N PHE A 11 -5.33 -1.56 7.16
CA PHE A 11 -4.86 -2.33 6.04
C PHE A 11 -3.36 -2.61 6.17
N GLN A 12 -2.93 -3.68 5.49
CA GLN A 12 -1.54 -3.97 5.23
C GLN A 12 -1.42 -4.38 3.77
N PHE A 13 -0.45 -3.80 3.07
CA PHE A 13 -0.15 -4.14 1.69
C PHE A 13 1.33 -4.44 1.49
N THR A 14 1.60 -5.39 0.61
CA THR A 14 2.91 -5.58 -0.01
C THR A 14 2.82 -5.15 -1.48
N GLY A 15 3.89 -5.35 -2.24
CA GLY A 15 4.00 -4.91 -3.61
C GLY A 15 4.92 -5.80 -4.41
N GLN A 16 4.86 -5.66 -5.73
CA GLN A 16 5.71 -6.43 -6.64
C GLN A 16 7.18 -5.99 -6.57
N ARG A 17 7.42 -4.69 -6.32
CA ARG A 17 8.76 -4.09 -6.22
C ARG A 17 8.75 -2.92 -5.24
N PHE A 18 9.81 -2.83 -4.44
CA PHE A 18 10.09 -1.69 -3.58
C PHE A 18 11.51 -1.21 -3.84
N PHE A 19 11.73 0.11 -3.80
CA PHE A 19 13.05 0.69 -3.97
C PHE A 19 13.37 1.65 -2.83
N LEU A 20 14.60 1.61 -2.33
CA LEU A 20 15.09 2.60 -1.39
C LEU A 20 15.39 3.91 -2.13
N ILE A 21 15.08 5.04 -1.51
CA ILE A 21 15.45 6.37 -2.02
C ILE A 21 16.39 7.01 -1.02
N GLU A 22 17.61 7.32 -1.45
CA GLU A 22 18.61 8.06 -0.65
C GLU A 22 19.06 9.29 -1.43
N HIS A 23 19.11 10.46 -0.78
CA HIS A 23 19.52 11.72 -1.40
C HIS A 23 18.78 12.03 -2.72
N GLY A 24 17.50 11.66 -2.80
CA GLY A 24 16.66 11.86 -3.97
C GLY A 24 16.92 10.91 -5.14
N ARG A 25 17.66 9.81 -4.95
CA ARG A 25 17.96 8.82 -6.00
C ARG A 25 17.61 7.41 -5.54
N LEU A 26 17.26 6.54 -6.49
CA LEU A 26 17.05 5.12 -6.21
C LEU A 26 18.38 4.49 -5.77
N ALA A 27 18.39 3.86 -4.60
CA ALA A 27 19.57 3.26 -3.98
C ALA A 27 19.57 1.72 -4.02
N GLY A 28 18.58 1.11 -4.69
CA GLY A 28 18.48 -0.34 -4.85
C GLY A 28 17.08 -0.87 -4.56
N GLN A 29 16.84 -2.13 -4.93
CA GLN A 29 15.57 -2.80 -4.69
C GLN A 29 15.56 -3.45 -3.30
N LEU A 30 14.43 -3.34 -2.61
CA LEU A 30 14.16 -3.99 -1.33
C LEU A 30 13.30 -5.24 -1.54
N ARG A 31 13.41 -6.19 -0.60
CA ARG A 31 12.56 -7.38 -0.51
C ARG A 31 11.90 -7.43 0.87
N ASP A 32 10.84 -8.24 0.98
CA ASP A 32 10.14 -8.51 2.24
C ASP A 32 9.59 -7.24 2.90
N VAL A 33 9.06 -6.33 2.07
CA VAL A 33 8.51 -5.05 2.52
C VAL A 33 6.99 -5.12 2.52
N ALA A 34 6.39 -4.66 3.62
CA ALA A 34 4.99 -4.32 3.69
C ALA A 34 4.82 -2.93 4.31
N TYR A 35 3.72 -2.26 3.99
CA TYR A 35 3.32 -1.03 4.66
C TYR A 35 1.92 -1.19 5.24
N GLN A 36 1.70 -0.54 6.38
CA GLN A 36 0.45 -0.67 7.13
C GLN A 36 0.03 0.65 7.73
N ALA A 37 -1.28 0.86 7.80
CA ALA A 37 -1.88 2.03 8.42
C ALA A 37 -3.38 1.82 8.63
N THR A 38 -4.02 2.71 9.40
CA THR A 38 -5.46 2.91 9.26
C THR A 38 -5.71 3.73 7.99
N THR A 39 -6.83 3.47 7.32
CA THR A 39 -7.19 4.14 6.07
C THR A 39 -7.18 5.67 6.23
N THR A 40 -7.73 6.20 7.32
CA THR A 40 -7.76 7.65 7.58
C THR A 40 -6.37 8.24 7.77
N ASP A 41 -5.50 7.58 8.55
CA ASP A 41 -4.15 8.10 8.80
C ASP A 41 -3.31 8.08 7.54
N PHE A 42 -3.44 7.03 6.72
CA PHE A 42 -2.73 6.92 5.44
C PHE A 42 -3.10 8.06 4.48
N TRP A 43 -4.39 8.33 4.30
CA TRP A 43 -4.82 9.39 3.38
C TRP A 43 -4.54 10.79 3.92
N ASN A 44 -4.58 10.99 5.25
CA ASN A 44 -4.17 12.24 5.88
C ASN A 44 -2.65 12.49 5.79
N ALA A 45 -1.85 11.46 5.55
CA ALA A 45 -0.39 11.53 5.41
C ALA A 45 0.10 11.92 4.01
N VAL A 46 -0.80 12.21 3.06
CA VAL A 46 -0.43 12.67 1.72
C VAL A 46 0.22 14.04 1.80
N GLU A 47 1.49 14.14 1.41
CA GLU A 47 2.20 15.42 1.31
C GLU A 47 2.11 16.00 -0.11
N ALA A 48 2.19 15.15 -1.13
CA ALA A 48 2.18 15.60 -2.51
C ALA A 48 1.61 14.54 -3.46
N VAL A 49 1.03 15.03 -4.56
CA VAL A 49 0.54 14.21 -5.67
C VAL A 49 1.25 14.67 -6.95
N GLY A 50 1.75 13.70 -7.72
CA GLY A 50 2.44 13.94 -8.98
C GLY A 50 1.49 14.43 -10.07
N GLY A 51 2.05 15.17 -11.04
CA GLY A 51 1.28 15.64 -12.20
C GLY A 51 0.91 14.51 -13.17
N GLU A 52 0.17 14.88 -14.21
CA GLU A 52 -0.38 13.96 -15.23
C GLU A 52 0.66 13.02 -15.84
N ARG A 53 1.90 13.50 -16.02
CA ARG A 53 3.02 12.71 -16.58
C ARG A 53 3.39 11.48 -15.72
N THR A 54 2.96 11.44 -14.47
CA THR A 54 3.23 10.33 -13.54
C THR A 54 2.07 9.35 -13.43
N TYR A 55 0.95 9.62 -14.11
CA TYR A 55 -0.24 8.76 -14.07
C TYR A 55 0.01 7.44 -14.78
N VAL A 56 -0.34 6.34 -14.11
CA VAL A 56 -0.32 4.99 -14.67
C VAL A 56 -1.65 4.31 -14.36
N LEU A 57 -2.24 3.65 -15.37
CA LEU A 57 -3.41 2.78 -15.21
C LEU A 57 -2.96 1.33 -15.17
N GLY A 58 -3.08 0.68 -14.01
CA GLY A 58 -2.86 -0.75 -13.83
C GLY A 58 -4.18 -1.52 -13.87
N GLY A 59 -4.12 -2.80 -14.23
CA GLY A 59 -5.29 -3.67 -14.24
C GLY A 59 -4.96 -5.15 -14.04
N SER A 60 -5.98 -5.91 -13.65
CA SER A 60 -5.93 -7.35 -13.44
C SER A 60 -7.24 -7.97 -13.93
N PHE A 61 -7.16 -9.16 -14.56
CA PHE A 61 -8.34 -9.95 -14.91
C PHE A 61 -8.95 -10.69 -13.70
N MET A 62 -8.23 -10.69 -12.58
CA MET A 62 -8.65 -11.31 -11.32
C MET A 62 -8.98 -10.19 -10.32
N CYS A 63 -10.20 -10.23 -9.76
CA CYS A 63 -10.69 -9.23 -8.83
C CYS A 63 -9.96 -9.31 -7.47
N GLY A 64 -9.49 -10.50 -7.09
CA GLY A 64 -8.78 -10.73 -5.82
C GLY A 64 -9.62 -10.49 -4.57
N LYS A 65 -10.95 -10.28 -4.73
CA LYS A 65 -11.91 -10.04 -3.66
C LYS A 65 -12.91 -11.21 -3.57
N ALA A 66 -13.59 -11.27 -2.43
CA ALA A 66 -14.59 -12.26 -2.03
C ALA A 66 -14.06 -13.66 -1.68
N GLN A 67 -14.82 -14.35 -0.83
CA GLN A 67 -14.65 -15.76 -0.46
C GLN A 67 -16.05 -16.41 -0.56
N PRO A 68 -16.34 -17.26 -1.57
CA PRO A 68 -15.43 -17.77 -2.60
C PRO A 68 -14.95 -16.69 -3.59
N GLY A 69 -13.74 -16.88 -4.13
CA GLY A 69 -13.07 -15.91 -5.01
C GLY A 69 -13.83 -15.64 -6.30
N GLN A 70 -13.95 -14.37 -6.67
CA GLN A 70 -14.61 -13.94 -7.91
C GLN A 70 -13.61 -13.49 -8.98
N THR A 71 -13.95 -13.79 -10.24
CA THR A 71 -13.20 -13.31 -11.42
C THR A 71 -13.94 -12.13 -12.03
N ALA A 72 -13.25 -11.00 -12.13
CA ALA A 72 -13.73 -9.81 -12.82
C ALA A 72 -12.53 -8.97 -13.24
N ALA A 73 -12.61 -8.35 -14.42
CA ALA A 73 -11.64 -7.36 -14.85
C ALA A 73 -11.74 -6.13 -13.94
N VAL A 74 -10.62 -5.74 -13.35
CA VAL A 74 -10.49 -4.58 -12.46
C VAL A 74 -9.32 -3.71 -12.88
N SER A 75 -9.46 -2.40 -12.72
CA SER A 75 -8.40 -1.44 -13.02
C SER A 75 -8.35 -0.34 -11.97
N HIS A 76 -7.14 0.13 -11.66
CA HIS A 76 -6.89 1.28 -10.79
C HIS A 76 -5.80 2.14 -11.43
N GLY A 77 -6.05 3.44 -11.51
CA GLY A 77 -5.06 4.38 -11.99
C GLY A 77 -4.77 5.45 -10.97
N CYS A 78 -3.50 5.75 -10.78
CA CYS A 78 -3.06 6.82 -9.90
C CYS A 78 -1.80 7.50 -10.47
N PRO A 79 -1.63 8.81 -10.21
CA PRO A 79 -0.33 9.44 -10.30
C PRO A 79 0.59 8.92 -9.17
N SER A 80 1.87 9.24 -9.26
CA SER A 80 2.77 9.06 -8.12
C SER A 80 2.29 9.91 -6.95
N ALA A 81 2.38 9.40 -5.72
CA ALA A 81 2.00 10.14 -4.52
C ALA A 81 3.05 9.95 -3.42
N LEU A 82 3.25 11.00 -2.64
CA LEU A 82 4.19 11.04 -1.53
C LEU A 82 3.42 11.01 -0.21
N PHE A 83 3.70 10.01 0.61
CA PHE A 83 3.12 9.84 1.94
C PHE A 83 4.22 9.94 2.99
N ARG A 84 3.93 10.59 4.13
CA ARG A 84 4.88 10.73 5.24
C ARG A 84 4.48 9.95 6.47
N GLY A 85 5.46 9.46 7.20
CA GLY A 85 5.21 8.78 8.48
C GLY A 85 4.45 7.46 8.35
N ILE A 86 4.46 6.82 7.17
CA ILE A 86 3.88 5.49 6.99
C ILE A 86 4.79 4.43 7.59
N SER A 87 4.21 3.52 8.37
CA SER A 87 4.95 2.40 8.94
C SER A 87 5.31 1.39 7.86
N ILE A 88 6.62 1.14 7.71
CA ILE A 88 7.19 0.15 6.81
C ILE A 88 7.72 -1.01 7.65
N LEU A 89 7.33 -2.23 7.30
CA LEU A 89 7.70 -3.46 7.99
C LEU A 89 8.64 -4.30 7.14
N ASN A 90 9.51 -5.06 7.80
CA ASN A 90 10.15 -6.22 7.22
C ASN A 90 9.32 -7.48 7.54
N THR A 91 8.71 -8.09 6.53
CA THR A 91 7.75 -9.19 6.72
C THR A 91 8.41 -10.48 7.20
N GLU A 92 9.69 -10.74 6.88
CA GLU A 92 10.42 -11.89 7.43
C GLU A 92 10.63 -11.75 8.94
N GLN A 93 11.04 -10.55 9.38
CA GLN A 93 11.29 -10.28 10.81
C GLN A 93 10.01 -10.32 11.63
N GLU A 94 8.90 -9.80 11.09
CA GLU A 94 7.61 -9.84 11.78
C GLU A 94 7.08 -11.29 11.90
N ALA A 95 7.24 -12.11 10.85
CA ALA A 95 6.85 -13.52 10.91
C ALA A 95 7.69 -14.33 11.92
N ALA A 96 8.97 -13.98 12.11
CA ALA A 96 9.85 -14.65 13.08
C ALA A 96 9.57 -14.28 14.55
N ARG A 97 8.76 -13.24 14.80
CA ARG A 97 8.37 -12.78 16.15
C ARG A 97 7.01 -13.32 16.61
N ALA A 98 6.26 -13.94 15.72
CA ALA A 98 4.97 -14.58 15.99
C ALA A 98 5.15 -16.04 16.45
#